data_AF-A0A1S6HUU9-F1
#
_entry.id   AF-A0A1S6HUU9-F1
#
_cell.length_a   1.000
_cell.length_b   1.000
_cell.length_c   1.000
_cell.angle_alpha   90.00
_cell.angle_beta   90.00
_cell.angle_gamma   90.00
#
_symmetry.space_group_name_H-M   'P 1'
#
loop_
_entity.id
_entity.type
_entity.pdbx_description
1 polymer ?
#
loop_
_entity_poly.entity_id
_entity_poly.type
_entity_poly.pdbx_seq_one_letter_code
_entity_poly.pdbx_strand_id
1 'polypeptide(L)'
;MNKVLLASLLVTSLVTVAACNSDSSSTKTVPETTGAGTGSTGCGSGSDLSADTLALNISNVPESLSATYSSALKFNRYTLVLAPNGKPIHLIAQDKLSDNQIVRARSILIHYLTNYPGSEYGSDKSAVANKMADNGAILLLLNGQDDGTNPATNLGGQPLYQNEIQVEGGSWYINQTYGGHRDASFEEILHLLHDYGIGVDQNPEFIGALADYQAEIRSAQITALNDKLWGIGMPDWIAELTPENSLTQEYLASVVDSYYGLWGAWSESATHGMWGGYVAKTRSEILNEDPLGAKLMDNKFFHPYLTYDARIDASFEGDFSLKFNSSLGYTHHAQYLKDVTLTGDKNTNVIVNGFDNSITGNTATNIVFFSGNSSEYTIDKQADGSTLISDMVDNRDGINRVTVIELAGFSDSKVAL
;
A
#
# COMPACT_ATOMS: atom_id res chain seq x y z
N MET A 1 21.37 -27.28 3.73
CA MET A 1 20.23 -26.83 4.54
C MET A 1 20.42 -25.33 4.74
N ASN A 2 19.90 -24.56 3.78
CA ASN A 2 20.09 -23.12 3.73
C ASN A 2 19.27 -22.48 4.84
N LYS A 3 19.93 -21.64 5.64
CA LYS A 3 19.29 -20.78 6.62
C LYS A 3 18.38 -19.81 5.86
N VAL A 4 17.08 -20.04 5.92
CA VAL A 4 16.07 -19.04 5.58
C VAL A 4 16.18 -18.01 6.69
N LEU A 5 16.63 -16.80 6.35
CA LEU A 5 16.43 -15.64 7.22
C LEU A 5 14.92 -15.41 7.24
N LEU A 6 14.24 -15.84 8.29
CA LEU A 6 13.03 -15.15 8.70
C LEU A 6 13.50 -13.74 9.07
N ALA A 7 13.05 -12.75 8.31
CA ALA A 7 13.12 -11.37 8.72
C ALA A 7 12.38 -11.30 10.07
N SER A 8 13.14 -11.02 11.12
CA SER A 8 12.59 -10.76 12.44
C SER A 8 11.83 -9.45 12.33
N LEU A 9 10.49 -9.51 12.28
CA LEU A 9 9.66 -8.33 12.56
C LEU A 9 9.88 -7.97 14.03
N LEU A 10 10.97 -7.24 14.30
CA LEU A 10 11.29 -6.74 15.62
C LEU A 10 10.57 -5.39 15.76
N VAL A 11 9.27 -5.42 16.04
CA VAL A 11 8.54 -4.22 16.47
C VAL A 11 8.89 -3.96 17.94
N THR A 12 10.14 -3.56 18.20
CA THR A 12 10.55 -3.13 19.55
C THR A 12 10.27 -1.64 19.73
N SER A 13 9.04 -1.28 20.09
CA SER A 13 8.74 0.02 20.72
C SER A 13 9.07 -0.04 22.24
N LEU A 14 10.34 -0.23 22.58
CA LEU A 14 10.80 -0.13 23.98
C LEU A 14 11.18 1.32 24.30
N VAL A 15 10.19 2.14 24.66
CA VAL A 15 10.44 3.45 25.28
C VAL A 15 10.89 3.23 26.72
N THR A 16 12.20 3.17 26.95
CA THR A 16 12.76 3.27 28.30
C THR A 16 12.66 4.71 28.79
N VAL A 17 11.73 5.00 29.69
CA VAL A 17 11.63 6.29 30.38
C VAL A 17 12.75 6.38 31.41
N ALA A 18 13.81 7.14 31.10
CA ALA A 18 14.81 7.52 32.08
C ALA A 18 14.22 8.60 33.00
N ALA A 19 13.89 8.20 34.23
CA ALA A 19 13.50 9.09 35.30
C ALA A 19 14.70 9.99 35.70
N CYS A 20 14.60 11.28 35.40
CA CYS A 20 15.37 12.32 36.09
C CYS A 20 14.40 13.24 36.81
N ASN A 21 14.39 13.08 38.13
CA ASN A 21 13.65 13.85 39.10
C ASN A 21 14.30 15.24 39.23
N SER A 22 13.58 16.31 38.91
CA SER A 22 13.75 17.61 39.56
C SER A 22 12.53 18.50 39.37
N ASP A 23 11.94 18.88 40.50
CA ASP A 23 10.83 19.79 40.67
C ASP A 23 11.04 21.15 39.96
N SER A 24 9.99 21.66 39.30
CA SER A 24 9.33 22.90 39.74
C SER A 24 8.17 23.30 38.81
N SER A 25 7.10 23.71 39.46
CA SER A 25 5.83 24.20 38.92
C SER A 25 5.97 25.31 37.87
N SER A 26 5.21 25.21 36.77
CA SER A 26 4.20 26.24 36.43
C SER A 26 3.41 25.86 35.17
N THR A 27 2.09 25.79 35.36
CA THR A 27 1.06 25.83 34.31
C THR A 27 1.19 27.08 33.45
N LYS A 28 1.34 26.95 32.12
CA LYS A 28 0.86 27.95 31.14
C LYS A 28 0.42 27.33 29.81
N THR A 29 -0.83 27.62 29.50
CA THR A 29 -1.56 27.52 28.23
C THR A 29 -0.77 27.93 26.99
N VAL A 30 -0.94 27.16 25.91
CA VAL A 30 -0.55 27.50 24.53
C VAL A 30 -1.57 28.49 23.95
N PRO A 31 -1.17 29.63 23.34
CA PRO A 31 -2.08 30.45 22.56
C PRO A 31 -2.08 30.03 21.08
N GLU A 32 -3.29 29.87 20.54
CA GLU A 32 -3.60 30.03 19.11
C GLU A 32 -3.23 31.44 18.65
N THR A 33 -2.55 31.55 17.50
CA THR A 33 -2.61 32.77 16.68
C THR A 33 -2.55 32.44 15.19
N THR A 34 -3.64 32.86 14.53
CA THR A 34 -3.80 33.15 13.11
C THR A 34 -2.86 34.27 12.63
N GLY A 35 -2.40 34.23 11.37
CA GLY A 35 -1.94 35.44 10.68
C GLY A 35 -0.92 35.22 9.57
N ALA A 36 -1.33 35.46 8.33
CA ALA A 36 -0.51 35.49 7.12
C ALA A 36 0.55 36.62 7.14
N GLY A 37 1.70 36.37 6.53
CA GLY A 37 2.74 37.38 6.30
C GLY A 37 3.91 36.84 5.48
N THR A 38 4.02 37.32 4.25
CA THR A 38 5.12 37.11 3.29
C THR A 38 6.46 37.62 3.82
N GLY A 39 7.52 36.81 3.71
CA GLY A 39 8.90 37.21 3.98
C GLY A 39 9.91 36.16 3.55
N SER A 40 10.46 36.33 2.35
CA SER A 40 11.60 35.57 1.84
C SER A 40 12.90 36.11 2.43
N THR A 41 13.62 35.28 3.19
CA THR A 41 15.08 35.33 3.36
C THR A 41 15.56 33.95 3.81
N GLY A 42 16.34 33.27 2.96
CA GLY A 42 16.80 31.90 3.17
C GLY A 42 18.06 31.75 4.03
N CYS A 43 18.31 30.51 4.45
CA CYS A 43 19.48 29.70 4.10
C CYS A 43 19.36 28.35 4.82
N GLY A 44 19.19 27.26 4.08
CA GLY A 44 19.18 25.89 4.59
C GLY A 44 19.33 24.93 3.42
N SER A 45 20.38 24.11 3.44
CA SER A 45 20.88 23.28 2.34
C SER A 45 19.95 22.11 1.98
N GLY A 46 18.81 22.38 1.38
CA GLY A 46 17.95 21.36 0.77
C GLY A 46 18.52 20.98 -0.60
N SER A 47 18.68 19.69 -0.89
CA SER A 47 18.76 19.26 -2.28
C SER A 47 17.50 19.76 -2.99
N ASP A 48 17.64 20.63 -3.99
CA ASP A 48 16.48 21.08 -4.77
C ASP A 48 15.87 19.86 -5.46
N LEU A 49 14.72 19.40 -4.95
CA LEU A 49 13.94 18.34 -5.57
C LEU A 49 13.53 18.79 -6.98
N SER A 50 13.47 17.84 -7.92
CA SER A 50 13.09 18.15 -9.29
C SER A 50 11.64 18.66 -9.37
N ALA A 51 11.31 19.40 -10.43
CA ALA A 51 9.94 19.83 -10.69
C ALA A 51 8.97 18.63 -10.79
N ASP A 52 9.43 17.52 -11.37
CA ASP A 52 8.66 16.29 -11.48
C ASP A 52 8.39 15.66 -10.10
N THR A 53 9.39 15.62 -9.22
CA THR A 53 9.25 15.15 -7.84
C THR A 53 8.23 16.00 -7.07
N LEU A 54 8.32 17.33 -7.19
CA LEU A 54 7.38 18.25 -6.54
C LEU A 54 5.95 18.08 -7.06
N ALA A 55 5.78 17.84 -8.36
CA ALA A 55 4.47 17.58 -8.98
C ALA A 55 3.81 16.29 -8.46
N LEU A 56 4.59 15.36 -7.90
CA LEU A 56 4.10 14.15 -7.23
C LEU A 56 3.71 14.38 -5.76
N ASN A 57 3.66 15.64 -5.31
CA ASN A 57 3.44 16.00 -3.90
C ASN A 57 4.49 15.39 -2.97
N ILE A 58 5.74 15.34 -3.42
CA ILE A 58 6.91 14.99 -2.61
C ILE A 58 7.71 16.26 -2.39
N SER A 59 7.95 16.61 -1.13
CA SER A 59 8.69 17.82 -0.75
C SER A 59 9.94 17.46 0.06
N ASN A 60 10.76 18.46 0.37
CA ASN A 60 11.81 18.31 1.37
C ASN A 60 11.21 17.98 2.75
N VAL A 61 12.00 17.35 3.63
CA VAL A 61 11.61 17.10 5.02
C VAL A 61 11.31 18.43 5.73
N PRO A 62 10.12 18.60 6.35
CA PRO A 62 9.78 19.81 7.09
C PRO A 62 10.78 20.11 8.22
N GLU A 63 11.06 21.38 8.46
CA GLU A 63 12.00 21.81 9.51
C GLU A 63 11.61 21.27 10.89
N SER A 64 10.30 21.23 11.19
CA SER A 64 9.75 20.68 12.43
C SER A 64 10.04 19.19 12.65
N LEU A 65 10.32 18.44 11.58
CA LEU A 65 10.61 17.01 11.60
C LEU A 65 12.12 16.71 11.45
N SER A 66 12.90 17.69 10.98
CA SER A 66 14.31 17.54 10.59
C SER A 66 15.26 17.23 11.75
N ALA A 67 14.88 17.53 12.99
CA ALA A 67 15.67 17.19 14.18
C ALA A 67 15.73 15.67 14.41
N THR A 68 14.61 14.98 14.17
CA THR A 68 14.50 13.51 14.28
C THR A 68 14.89 12.84 12.96
N TYR A 69 14.29 13.30 11.87
CA TYR A 69 14.45 12.74 10.53
C TYR A 69 15.44 13.57 9.72
N SER A 70 16.69 13.52 10.15
CA SER A 70 17.74 14.41 9.65
C SER A 70 18.39 13.91 8.35
N SER A 71 19.03 14.85 7.63
CA SER A 71 19.87 14.53 6.47
C SER A 71 21.10 13.67 6.83
N ALA A 72 21.55 13.69 8.09
CA ALA A 72 22.60 12.79 8.59
C ALA A 72 22.13 11.32 8.55
N LEU A 73 20.85 11.09 8.85
CA LEU A 73 20.17 9.80 8.70
C LEU A 73 19.59 9.59 7.29
N LYS A 74 20.04 10.37 6.31
CA LYS A 74 19.69 10.26 4.89
C LYS A 74 18.24 10.58 4.54
N PHE A 75 17.43 11.08 5.47
CA PHE A 75 16.10 11.57 5.15
C PHE A 75 16.18 12.85 4.33
N ASN A 76 15.54 12.86 3.16
CA ASN A 76 15.54 14.02 2.26
C ASN A 76 14.18 14.32 1.62
N ARG A 77 13.22 13.40 1.71
CA ARG A 77 11.90 13.53 1.08
C ARG A 77 10.79 13.27 2.06
N TYR A 78 9.68 13.96 1.84
CA TYR A 78 8.50 13.93 2.69
C TYR A 78 7.24 13.95 1.82
N THR A 79 6.25 13.18 2.26
CA THR A 79 4.89 13.32 1.78
C THR A 79 3.91 13.00 2.91
N LEU A 80 2.62 13.17 2.66
CA LEU A 80 1.59 12.97 3.66
C LEU A 80 0.27 12.50 3.05
N VAL A 81 -0.54 11.86 3.88
CA VAL A 81 -1.98 11.75 3.66
C VAL A 81 -2.67 12.69 4.65
N LEU A 82 -3.55 13.56 4.15
CA LEU A 82 -4.28 14.50 5.01
C LEU A 82 -5.55 13.81 5.52
N ALA A 83 -5.68 13.64 6.84
CA ALA A 83 -6.88 13.10 7.43
C ALA A 83 -8.03 14.15 7.39
N PRO A 84 -9.31 13.73 7.45
CA PRO A 84 -10.45 14.65 7.42
C PRO A 84 -10.45 15.74 8.50
N ASN A 85 -9.79 15.51 9.64
CA ASN A 85 -9.58 16.51 10.70
C ASN A 85 -8.49 17.56 10.36
N GLY A 86 -7.90 17.50 9.17
CA GLY A 86 -6.87 18.41 8.69
C GLY A 86 -5.47 18.13 9.23
N LYS A 87 -5.26 17.03 9.97
CA LYS A 87 -3.94 16.64 10.48
C LYS A 87 -3.26 15.65 9.53
N PRO A 88 -1.92 15.67 9.44
CA PRO A 88 -1.17 14.78 8.57
C PRO A 88 -1.00 13.38 9.18
N ILE A 89 -1.01 12.37 8.32
CA ILE A 89 -0.35 11.09 8.50
C ILE A 89 0.95 11.17 7.71
N HIS A 90 2.10 11.05 8.38
CA HIS A 90 3.39 11.38 7.79
C HIS A 90 4.02 10.20 7.05
N LEU A 91 4.65 10.47 5.91
CA LEU A 91 5.54 9.53 5.23
C LEU A 91 6.89 10.23 4.99
N ILE A 92 7.98 9.67 5.52
CA ILE A 92 9.30 10.32 5.49
C ILE A 92 10.31 9.35 4.89
N ALA A 93 11.01 9.77 3.85
CA ALA A 93 11.82 8.90 3.00
C ALA A 93 13.30 9.24 3.01
N GLN A 94 14.10 8.18 3.05
CA GLN A 94 15.54 8.26 2.82
C GLN A 94 15.87 8.42 1.32
N ASP A 95 17.12 8.80 1.04
CA ASP A 95 17.59 9.28 -0.25
C ASP A 95 17.71 8.27 -1.39
N LYS A 96 17.54 6.95 -1.15
CA LYS A 96 17.63 5.92 -2.22
C LYS A 96 16.30 5.43 -2.77
N LEU A 97 15.17 5.72 -2.12
CA LEU A 97 13.87 5.35 -2.67
C LEU A 97 13.61 6.07 -3.99
N SER A 98 12.91 5.43 -4.93
CA SER A 98 12.43 6.16 -6.11
C SER A 98 11.18 6.98 -5.76
N ASP A 99 10.88 8.00 -6.56
CA ASP A 99 9.64 8.77 -6.37
C ASP A 99 8.40 7.88 -6.56
N ASN A 100 8.45 6.90 -7.47
CA ASN A 100 7.36 5.93 -7.65
C ASN A 100 7.20 5.02 -6.42
N GLN A 101 8.26 4.65 -5.70
CA GLN A 101 8.15 3.90 -4.44
C GLN A 101 7.46 4.74 -3.35
N ILE A 102 7.81 6.02 -3.22
CA ILE A 102 7.18 6.94 -2.27
C ILE A 102 5.70 7.15 -2.61
N VAL A 103 5.38 7.37 -3.90
CA VAL A 103 4.00 7.51 -4.36
C VAL A 103 3.20 6.23 -4.10
N ARG A 104 3.77 5.04 -4.40
CA ARG A 104 3.11 3.76 -4.18
C ARG A 104 2.77 3.53 -2.71
N ALA A 105 3.71 3.77 -1.81
CA ALA A 105 3.45 3.64 -0.37
C ALA A 105 2.31 4.59 0.08
N ARG A 106 2.34 5.85 -0.36
CA ARG A 106 1.24 6.79 -0.09
C ARG A 106 -0.09 6.31 -0.67
N SER A 107 -0.09 5.77 -1.89
CA SER A 107 -1.27 5.27 -2.60
C SER A 107 -1.90 4.05 -1.90
N ILE A 108 -1.11 3.13 -1.37
CA ILE A 108 -1.61 1.98 -0.60
C ILE A 108 -2.28 2.45 0.69
N LEU A 109 -1.69 3.42 1.41
CA LEU A 109 -2.33 4.01 2.59
C LEU A 109 -3.65 4.70 2.23
N ILE A 110 -3.67 5.49 1.15
CA ILE A 110 -4.90 6.11 0.65
C ILE A 110 -5.94 5.05 0.32
N HIS A 111 -5.54 3.92 -0.27
CA HIS A 111 -6.45 2.83 -0.58
C HIS A 111 -7.09 2.24 0.67
N TYR A 112 -6.30 1.94 1.70
CA TYR A 112 -6.85 1.46 2.97
C TYR A 112 -7.82 2.47 3.62
N LEU A 113 -7.56 3.77 3.47
CA LEU A 113 -8.40 4.84 4.01
C LEU A 113 -9.54 5.28 3.07
N THR A 114 -9.63 4.73 1.85
CA THR A 114 -10.73 5.02 0.93
C THR A 114 -12.00 4.35 1.44
N ASN A 115 -13.07 5.14 1.62
CA ASN A 115 -14.38 4.65 2.02
C ASN A 115 -14.86 3.52 1.10
N TYR A 116 -15.49 2.51 1.68
CA TYR A 116 -16.15 1.42 0.99
C TYR A 116 -17.66 1.47 1.31
N PRO A 117 -18.44 2.31 0.60
CA PRO A 117 -19.86 2.50 0.91
C PRO A 117 -20.64 1.18 0.96
N GLY A 118 -21.45 1.01 1.99
CA GLY A 118 -22.23 -0.21 2.21
C GLY A 118 -21.51 -1.32 3.00
N SER A 119 -20.21 -1.17 3.26
CA SER A 119 -19.47 -2.08 4.16
C SER A 119 -19.68 -1.74 5.63
N GLU A 120 -19.52 -2.73 6.51
CA GLU A 120 -19.86 -2.63 7.93
C GLU A 120 -18.96 -1.68 8.73
N TYR A 121 -17.65 -1.74 8.50
CA TYR A 121 -16.63 -0.94 9.18
C TYR A 121 -15.89 0.02 8.23
N GLY A 122 -16.08 -0.12 6.92
CA GLY A 122 -15.42 0.67 5.90
C GLY A 122 -16.30 1.74 5.25
N SER A 123 -17.60 1.84 5.57
CA SER A 123 -18.51 2.78 4.88
C SER A 123 -18.06 4.24 4.98
N ASP A 124 -17.52 4.62 6.14
CA ASP A 124 -16.87 5.89 6.38
C ASP A 124 -15.64 5.68 7.28
N LYS A 125 -14.45 5.81 6.70
CA LYS A 125 -13.17 5.60 7.36
C LYS A 125 -12.59 6.89 7.93
N SER A 126 -13.36 7.99 7.95
CA SER A 126 -12.91 9.28 8.46
C SER A 126 -12.43 9.19 9.92
N ALA A 127 -13.14 8.43 10.76
CA ALA A 127 -12.74 8.23 12.15
C ALA A 127 -11.39 7.50 12.27
N VAL A 128 -11.15 6.49 11.43
CA VAL A 128 -9.88 5.75 11.39
C VAL A 128 -8.74 6.66 10.94
N ALA A 129 -8.91 7.40 9.84
CA ALA A 129 -7.90 8.33 9.34
C ALA A 129 -7.57 9.43 10.37
N ASN A 130 -8.61 10.00 11.01
CA ASN A 130 -8.43 10.99 12.07
C ASN A 130 -7.66 10.41 13.25
N LYS A 131 -7.97 9.17 13.62
CA LYS A 131 -7.30 8.49 14.73
C LYS A 131 -5.83 8.24 14.44
N MET A 132 -5.49 7.83 13.21
CA MET A 132 -4.10 7.70 12.78
C MET A 132 -3.33 9.01 12.93
N ALA A 133 -3.91 10.13 12.48
CA ALA A 133 -3.27 11.43 12.57
C ALA A 133 -3.18 11.92 14.03
N ASP A 134 -4.20 11.69 14.85
CA ASP A 134 -4.21 12.06 16.28
C ASP A 134 -3.21 11.24 17.11
N ASN A 135 -3.02 9.96 16.75
CA ASN A 135 -2.04 9.08 17.36
C ASN A 135 -0.62 9.28 16.79
N GLY A 136 -0.44 10.23 15.85
CA GLY A 136 0.88 10.59 15.32
C GLY A 136 1.50 9.52 14.42
N ALA A 137 0.70 8.88 13.57
CA ALA A 137 1.17 7.87 12.62
C ALA A 137 2.27 8.40 11.68
N ILE A 138 3.38 7.67 11.59
CA ILE A 138 4.53 7.95 10.72
C ILE A 138 4.97 6.66 10.03
N LEU A 139 4.99 6.68 8.69
CA LEU A 139 5.66 5.64 7.88
C LEU A 139 7.09 6.09 7.56
N LEU A 140 8.06 5.25 7.91
CA LEU A 140 9.48 5.45 7.63
C LEU A 140 9.84 4.66 6.37
N LEU A 141 10.08 5.38 5.29
CA LEU A 141 10.53 4.79 4.03
C LEU A 141 12.06 4.72 4.03
N LEU A 142 12.57 3.52 4.30
CA LEU A 142 13.97 3.28 4.63
C LEU A 142 14.76 2.72 3.45
N ASN A 143 16.04 3.07 3.34
CA ASN A 143 16.96 2.51 2.36
C ASN A 143 17.27 1.03 2.68
N GLY A 144 17.49 0.22 1.65
CA GLY A 144 17.93 -1.18 1.80
C GLY A 144 16.79 -2.16 2.04
N GLN A 145 16.98 -3.06 2.99
CA GLN A 145 16.07 -4.16 3.35
C GLN A 145 16.09 -4.33 4.87
N ASP A 146 15.13 -5.04 5.44
CA ASP A 146 15.15 -5.34 6.86
C ASP A 146 16.21 -6.40 7.24
N ASP A 147 17.43 -5.94 7.47
CA ASP A 147 18.57 -6.75 7.92
C ASP A 147 19.19 -6.23 9.22
N GLY A 148 18.49 -5.32 9.90
CA GLY A 148 18.92 -4.69 11.15
C GLY A 148 20.08 -3.68 10.99
N THR A 149 20.51 -3.36 9.77
CA THR A 149 21.65 -2.44 9.56
C THR A 149 21.26 -0.98 9.43
N ASN A 150 19.99 -0.67 9.13
CA ASN A 150 19.54 0.71 8.99
C ASN A 150 19.29 1.35 10.37
N PRO A 151 20.09 2.35 10.81
CA PRO A 151 19.97 2.89 12.16
C PRO A 151 18.64 3.63 12.39
N ALA A 152 17.95 4.03 11.32
CA ALA A 152 16.67 4.72 11.40
C ALA A 152 15.51 3.80 11.82
N THR A 153 15.70 2.48 11.84
CA THR A 153 14.70 1.53 12.35
C THR A 153 14.35 1.75 13.83
N ASN A 154 15.27 2.36 14.60
CA ASN A 154 15.05 2.68 16.01
C ASN A 154 14.32 4.03 16.21
N LEU A 155 13.97 4.74 15.13
CA LEU A 155 13.14 5.94 15.23
C LEU A 155 11.68 5.53 15.39
N GLY A 156 10.88 6.36 16.08
CA GLY A 156 9.44 6.15 16.14
C GLY A 156 8.79 6.21 14.76
N GLY A 157 8.04 5.16 14.42
CA GLY A 157 7.29 5.00 13.17
C GLY A 157 7.34 3.56 12.66
N GLN A 158 6.49 3.26 11.67
CA GLN A 158 6.48 1.95 11.00
C GLN A 158 7.54 1.93 9.89
N PRO A 159 8.54 1.04 9.91
CA PRO A 159 9.50 0.91 8.83
C PRO A 159 8.88 0.23 7.60
N LEU A 160 9.27 0.68 6.41
CA LEU A 160 9.05 -0.02 5.14
C LEU A 160 10.28 0.22 4.28
N TYR A 161 10.97 -0.86 3.90
CA TYR A 161 12.26 -0.73 3.25
C TYR A 161 12.16 -0.66 1.72
N GLN A 162 13.14 0.01 1.12
CA GLN A 162 13.27 0.21 -0.32
C GLN A 162 13.13 -1.09 -1.11
N ASN A 163 13.76 -2.17 -0.65
CA ASN A 163 13.76 -3.44 -1.36
C ASN A 163 12.43 -4.20 -1.22
N GLU A 164 11.55 -3.78 -0.34
CA GLU A 164 10.23 -4.37 -0.10
C GLU A 164 9.10 -3.68 -0.89
N ILE A 165 9.43 -2.64 -1.67
CA ILE A 165 8.46 -1.87 -2.45
C ILE A 165 8.60 -2.20 -3.93
N GLN A 166 7.75 -3.11 -4.42
CA GLN A 166 7.69 -3.51 -5.83
C GLN A 166 6.80 -2.59 -6.68
N VAL A 167 7.34 -1.49 -7.21
CA VAL A 167 6.56 -0.59 -8.10
C VAL A 167 5.95 -1.33 -9.29
N GLU A 168 4.67 -1.11 -9.56
CA GLU A 168 3.95 -1.69 -10.70
C GLU A 168 4.69 -1.42 -12.02
N GLY A 169 4.87 -2.44 -12.85
CA GLY A 169 5.67 -2.35 -14.09
C GLY A 169 7.18 -2.42 -13.89
N GLY A 170 7.69 -2.22 -12.68
CA GLY A 170 9.09 -2.38 -12.34
C GLY A 170 9.55 -3.84 -12.41
N SER A 171 10.87 -4.07 -12.54
CA SER A 171 11.42 -5.42 -12.76
C SER A 171 11.11 -6.39 -11.62
N TRP A 172 11.10 -5.95 -10.35
CA TRP A 172 10.75 -6.82 -9.21
C TRP A 172 9.27 -7.22 -9.23
N TYR A 173 8.41 -6.28 -9.60
CA TYR A 173 6.97 -6.52 -9.74
C TYR A 173 6.68 -7.47 -10.90
N ILE A 174 7.22 -7.20 -12.09
CA ILE A 174 6.95 -8.04 -13.28
C ILE A 174 7.47 -9.47 -13.09
N ASN A 175 8.66 -9.62 -12.50
CA ASN A 175 9.26 -10.94 -12.29
C ASN A 175 8.80 -11.65 -11.02
N GLN A 176 8.08 -10.97 -10.12
CA GLN A 176 7.65 -11.49 -8.81
C GLN A 176 8.82 -12.09 -8.02
N THR A 177 9.85 -11.28 -7.77
CA THR A 177 11.07 -11.72 -7.08
C THR A 177 10.85 -11.75 -5.56
N TYR A 178 10.62 -12.94 -4.99
CA TYR A 178 10.43 -13.10 -3.54
C TYR A 178 11.75 -13.04 -2.74
N GLY A 179 12.85 -13.52 -3.32
CA GLY A 179 14.15 -13.49 -2.67
C GLY A 179 14.74 -12.07 -2.63
N GLY A 180 14.79 -11.46 -1.45
CA GLY A 180 15.35 -10.13 -1.23
C GLY A 180 14.49 -8.95 -1.72
N HIS A 181 13.37 -9.24 -2.40
CA HIS A 181 12.48 -8.21 -2.96
C HIS A 181 10.99 -8.50 -2.78
N ARG A 182 10.59 -9.39 -1.85
CA ARG A 182 9.17 -9.64 -1.53
C ARG A 182 8.47 -8.31 -1.30
N ASP A 183 7.31 -8.13 -1.91
CA ASP A 183 6.53 -6.92 -1.68
C ASP A 183 5.90 -6.95 -0.28
N ALA A 184 6.43 -6.17 0.66
CA ALA A 184 5.88 -6.02 2.00
C ALA A 184 5.07 -4.72 2.14
N SER A 185 4.88 -3.96 1.05
CA SER A 185 4.23 -2.64 1.11
C SER A 185 2.84 -2.71 1.71
N PHE A 186 2.04 -3.74 1.37
CA PHE A 186 0.69 -3.89 1.91
C PHE A 186 0.68 -4.28 3.39
N GLU A 187 1.58 -5.18 3.80
CA GLU A 187 1.79 -5.63 5.18
C GLU A 187 2.23 -4.47 6.09
N GLU A 188 3.33 -3.80 5.77
CA GLU A 188 3.87 -2.72 6.61
C GLU A 188 2.91 -1.53 6.72
N ILE A 189 2.25 -1.16 5.62
CA ILE A 189 1.28 -0.06 5.65
C ILE A 189 0.00 -0.48 6.38
N LEU A 190 -0.35 -1.77 6.35
CA LEU A 190 -1.45 -2.30 7.16
C LEU A 190 -1.10 -2.27 8.64
N HIS A 191 0.13 -2.63 9.05
CA HIS A 191 0.58 -2.48 10.43
C HIS A 191 0.39 -1.05 10.93
N LEU A 192 0.81 -0.05 10.14
CA LEU A 192 0.58 1.36 10.46
C LEU A 192 -0.91 1.70 10.62
N LEU A 193 -1.77 1.26 9.68
CA LEU A 193 -3.21 1.47 9.75
C LEU A 193 -3.83 0.80 10.99
N HIS A 194 -3.36 -0.40 11.31
CA HIS A 194 -3.89 -1.22 12.38
C HIS A 194 -3.55 -0.60 13.73
N ASP A 195 -2.28 -0.31 13.98
CA ASP A 195 -1.81 0.24 15.26
C ASP A 195 -2.36 1.64 15.52
N TYR A 196 -2.33 2.52 14.52
CA TYR A 196 -2.67 3.93 14.73
C TYR A 196 -4.12 4.27 14.43
N GLY A 197 -4.83 3.45 13.64
CA GLY A 197 -6.17 3.74 13.13
C GLY A 197 -7.24 2.80 13.68
N ILE A 198 -7.21 1.53 13.29
CA ILE A 198 -8.20 0.51 13.71
C ILE A 198 -8.12 0.31 15.23
N GLY A 199 -6.89 0.18 15.73
CA GLY A 199 -6.53 -0.08 17.12
C GLY A 199 -6.29 -1.55 17.39
N VAL A 200 -5.40 -1.80 18.35
CA VAL A 200 -5.09 -3.14 18.85
C VAL A 200 -5.66 -3.24 20.27
N ASP A 201 -6.57 -4.18 20.48
CA ASP A 201 -7.15 -4.40 21.81
C ASP A 201 -6.07 -4.87 22.79
N GLN A 202 -6.29 -4.59 24.08
CA GLN A 202 -5.34 -4.90 25.15
C GLN A 202 -3.99 -4.17 25.02
N ASN A 203 -3.88 -3.19 24.12
CA ASN A 203 -2.74 -2.29 24.01
C ASN A 203 -3.17 -0.85 24.37
N PRO A 204 -2.65 -0.25 25.47
CA PRO A 204 -2.99 1.11 25.86
C PRO A 204 -2.35 2.19 24.98
N GLU A 205 -1.34 1.85 24.18
CA GLU A 205 -0.67 2.76 23.24
C GLU A 205 -1.46 2.90 21.94
N PHE A 206 -2.03 1.80 21.44
CA PHE A 206 -2.74 1.70 20.16
C PHE A 206 -4.25 1.71 20.32
N ILE A 207 -4.78 2.70 21.06
CA ILE A 207 -6.22 2.93 21.12
C ILE A 207 -6.68 3.41 19.74
N GLY A 208 -7.52 2.63 19.06
CA GLY A 208 -8.04 2.97 17.74
C GLY A 208 -9.52 3.34 17.70
N ALA A 209 -10.06 3.41 16.49
CA ALA A 209 -11.43 3.83 16.20
C ALA A 209 -12.42 2.67 16.06
N LEU A 210 -11.96 1.43 15.87
CA LEU A 210 -12.79 0.29 15.47
C LEU A 210 -12.60 -0.93 16.39
N ALA A 211 -12.94 -0.77 17.67
CA ALA A 211 -12.80 -1.84 18.67
C ALA A 211 -13.58 -3.12 18.32
N ASP A 212 -14.79 -3.00 17.74
CA ASP A 212 -15.61 -4.16 17.36
C ASP A 212 -14.99 -4.93 16.18
N TYR A 213 -14.44 -4.21 15.19
CA TYR A 213 -13.73 -4.86 14.09
C TYR A 213 -12.46 -5.57 14.60
N GLN A 214 -11.71 -4.92 15.51
CA GLN A 214 -10.56 -5.56 16.15
C GLN A 214 -10.94 -6.83 16.93
N ALA A 215 -12.10 -6.86 17.59
CA ALA A 215 -12.58 -8.07 18.26
C ALA A 215 -12.87 -9.21 17.26
N GLU A 216 -13.42 -8.89 16.08
CA GLU A 216 -13.59 -9.87 14.99
C GLU A 216 -12.24 -10.38 14.47
N ILE A 217 -11.26 -9.49 14.25
CA ILE A 217 -9.91 -9.85 13.82
C ILE A 217 -9.27 -10.79 14.84
N ARG A 218 -9.37 -10.49 16.13
CA ARG A 218 -8.86 -11.36 17.20
C ARG A 218 -9.54 -12.72 17.23
N SER A 219 -10.86 -12.76 17.07
CA SER A 219 -11.59 -14.03 17.03
C SER A 219 -11.15 -14.91 15.85
N ALA A 220 -10.94 -14.32 14.67
CA ALA A 220 -10.45 -15.02 13.50
C ALA A 220 -9.01 -15.52 13.72
N GLN A 221 -8.13 -14.65 14.21
CA GLN A 221 -6.73 -14.97 14.54
C GLN A 221 -6.60 -16.14 15.52
N ILE A 222 -7.37 -16.13 16.62
CA ILE A 222 -7.37 -17.22 17.62
C ILE A 222 -7.79 -18.54 16.98
N THR A 223 -8.82 -18.50 16.13
CA THR A 223 -9.31 -19.69 15.43
C THR A 223 -8.24 -20.20 14.45
N ALA A 224 -7.63 -19.31 13.66
CA ALA A 224 -6.60 -19.66 12.70
C ALA A 224 -5.37 -20.30 13.37
N LEU A 225 -4.93 -19.82 14.54
CA LEU A 225 -3.88 -20.50 15.30
C LEU A 225 -4.30 -21.87 15.81
N ASN A 226 -5.48 -21.98 16.42
CA ASN A 226 -5.96 -23.24 17.00
C ASN A 226 -6.14 -24.34 15.95
N ASP A 227 -6.66 -23.96 14.79
CA ASP A 227 -6.95 -24.86 13.67
C ASP A 227 -5.73 -25.04 12.75
N LYS A 228 -4.60 -24.39 13.06
CA LYS A 228 -3.34 -24.44 12.30
C LYS A 228 -3.51 -23.98 10.85
N LEU A 229 -4.30 -22.94 10.67
CA LEU A 229 -4.47 -22.22 9.40
C LEU A 229 -3.40 -21.13 9.25
N TRP A 230 -2.83 -20.67 10.36
CA TRP A 230 -1.81 -19.62 10.40
C TRP A 230 -0.74 -19.94 11.47
N GLY A 231 0.47 -19.39 11.31
CA GLY A 231 1.63 -19.72 12.15
C GLY A 231 2.20 -21.12 11.91
N ILE A 232 1.91 -21.71 10.75
CA ILE A 232 2.23 -23.11 10.44
C ILE A 232 3.75 -23.32 10.43
N GLY A 233 4.24 -24.20 11.31
CA GLY A 233 5.66 -24.52 11.41
C GLY A 233 6.53 -23.39 11.99
N MET A 234 5.93 -22.35 12.59
CA MET A 234 6.62 -21.16 13.10
C MET A 234 6.39 -20.94 14.62
N PRO A 235 6.58 -21.96 15.49
CA PRO A 235 6.25 -21.83 16.92
C PRO A 235 7.07 -20.76 17.65
N ASP A 236 8.34 -20.56 17.28
CA ASP A 236 9.21 -19.56 17.91
C ASP A 236 8.74 -18.14 17.59
N TRP A 237 8.32 -17.89 16.34
CA TRP A 237 7.75 -16.61 15.92
C TRP A 237 6.41 -16.33 16.60
N ILE A 238 5.52 -17.33 16.71
CA ILE A 238 4.28 -17.17 17.48
C ILE A 238 4.58 -16.88 18.97
N ALA A 239 5.62 -17.49 19.54
CA ALA A 239 6.03 -17.24 20.92
C ALA A 239 6.60 -15.83 21.13
N GLU A 240 7.23 -15.23 20.11
CA GLU A 240 7.70 -13.84 20.09
C GLU A 240 6.54 -12.84 20.01
N LEU A 241 5.61 -13.03 19.07
CA LEU A 241 4.49 -12.11 18.84
C LEU A 241 3.46 -12.09 19.99
N THR A 242 3.34 -13.18 20.74
CA THR A 242 2.34 -13.32 21.81
C THR A 242 2.51 -12.27 22.91
N PRO A 243 3.68 -12.13 23.57
CA PRO A 243 3.88 -11.10 24.59
C PRO A 243 3.88 -9.67 24.03
N GLU A 244 4.19 -9.49 22.75
CA GLU A 244 4.12 -8.18 22.06
C GLU A 244 2.68 -7.76 21.73
N ASN A 245 1.73 -8.70 21.82
CA ASN A 245 0.35 -8.53 21.39
C ASN A 245 0.23 -8.18 19.89
N SER A 246 1.11 -8.77 19.07
CA SER A 246 1.22 -8.52 17.62
C SER A 246 0.52 -9.58 16.75
N LEU A 247 0.01 -10.66 17.35
CA LEU A 247 -0.60 -11.78 16.63
C LEU A 247 -1.75 -11.35 15.70
N THR A 248 -2.56 -10.38 16.10
CA THR A 248 -3.68 -9.91 15.27
C THR A 248 -3.22 -9.16 14.04
N GLN A 249 -2.15 -8.39 14.17
CA GLN A 249 -1.60 -7.64 13.05
C GLN A 249 -0.99 -8.59 12.02
N GLU A 250 -0.14 -9.53 12.45
CA GLU A 250 0.53 -10.48 11.56
C GLU A 250 -0.46 -11.44 10.86
N TYR A 251 -1.48 -11.91 11.59
CA TYR A 251 -2.52 -12.72 10.99
C TYR A 251 -3.29 -11.95 9.92
N LEU A 252 -3.72 -10.72 10.22
CA LEU A 252 -4.46 -9.90 9.26
C LEU A 252 -3.63 -9.59 8.02
N ALA A 253 -2.34 -9.29 8.18
CA ALA A 253 -1.41 -9.09 7.07
C ALA A 253 -1.33 -10.34 6.18
N SER A 254 -1.23 -11.53 6.76
CA SER A 254 -1.21 -12.80 6.02
C SER A 254 -2.46 -13.01 5.15
N VAL A 255 -3.63 -12.66 5.71
CA VAL A 255 -4.92 -12.70 4.99
C VAL A 255 -4.92 -11.67 3.86
N VAL A 256 -4.55 -10.43 4.14
CA VAL A 256 -4.55 -9.31 3.17
C VAL A 256 -3.58 -9.54 2.02
N ASP A 257 -2.38 -10.04 2.29
CA ASP A 257 -1.39 -10.34 1.27
C ASP A 257 -1.92 -11.39 0.27
N SER A 258 -2.53 -12.45 0.79
CA SER A 258 -3.14 -13.50 -0.03
C SER A 258 -4.39 -12.97 -0.76
N TYR A 259 -5.16 -12.10 -0.11
CA TYR A 259 -6.35 -11.48 -0.66
C TYR A 259 -6.01 -10.57 -1.85
N TYR A 260 -4.95 -9.78 -1.78
CA TYR A 260 -4.46 -8.99 -2.92
C TYR A 260 -3.44 -9.73 -3.79
N GLY A 261 -3.29 -11.04 -3.61
CA GLY A 261 -2.54 -11.91 -4.53
C GLY A 261 -1.01 -11.77 -4.48
N LEU A 262 -0.45 -11.17 -3.43
CA LEU A 262 1.00 -10.98 -3.26
C LEU A 262 1.76 -12.31 -3.14
N TRP A 263 1.09 -13.38 -2.68
CA TRP A 263 1.65 -14.73 -2.63
C TRP A 263 1.34 -15.60 -3.84
N GLY A 264 0.47 -15.15 -4.75
CA GLY A 264 -0.06 -15.98 -5.83
C GLY A 264 1.01 -16.52 -6.79
N ALA A 265 2.06 -15.73 -7.04
CA ALA A 265 3.17 -16.11 -7.92
C ALA A 265 4.30 -16.90 -7.20
N TRP A 266 4.24 -17.03 -5.88
CA TRP A 266 5.30 -17.69 -5.10
C TRP A 266 5.37 -19.17 -5.46
N SER A 267 6.51 -19.66 -5.94
CA SER A 267 6.60 -21.01 -6.52
C SER A 267 7.05 -22.10 -5.54
N GLU A 268 7.55 -21.73 -4.35
CA GLU A 268 8.03 -22.71 -3.37
C GLU A 268 6.89 -23.40 -2.61
N SER A 269 5.66 -22.89 -2.71
CA SER A 269 4.45 -23.59 -2.25
C SER A 269 3.35 -23.54 -3.30
N ALA A 270 2.67 -24.67 -3.48
CA ALA A 270 1.53 -24.78 -4.38
C ALA A 270 0.24 -24.22 -3.76
N THR A 271 0.12 -24.27 -2.43
CA THR A 271 -1.15 -24.01 -1.73
C THR A 271 -1.06 -22.98 -0.60
N HIS A 272 0.13 -22.78 -0.01
CA HIS A 272 0.29 -21.92 1.16
C HIS A 272 0.91 -20.57 0.79
N GLY A 273 0.43 -19.50 1.42
CA GLY A 273 1.04 -18.17 1.41
C GLY A 273 2.06 -18.01 2.55
N MET A 274 2.62 -16.81 2.68
CA MET A 274 3.47 -16.40 3.79
C MET A 274 4.60 -17.39 4.13
N TRP A 275 5.43 -17.75 3.15
CA TRP A 275 6.51 -18.74 3.33
C TRP A 275 6.05 -20.12 3.85
N GLY A 276 4.77 -20.47 3.64
CA GLY A 276 4.16 -21.68 4.17
C GLY A 276 3.47 -21.51 5.53
N GLY A 277 3.57 -20.32 6.13
CA GLY A 277 3.01 -19.99 7.44
C GLY A 277 1.50 -19.76 7.44
N TYR A 278 0.90 -19.50 6.28
CA TYR A 278 -0.55 -19.29 6.12
C TYR A 278 -1.14 -20.28 5.11
N VAL A 279 -2.29 -20.87 5.45
CA VAL A 279 -2.89 -22.00 4.73
C VAL A 279 -3.22 -21.67 3.28
N ALA A 280 -3.74 -20.46 3.02
CA ALA A 280 -4.17 -20.03 1.71
C ALA A 280 -3.09 -19.19 1.02
N LYS A 281 -2.89 -19.41 -0.28
CA LYS A 281 -1.95 -18.63 -1.11
C LYS A 281 -2.65 -17.58 -1.96
N THR A 282 -3.91 -17.82 -2.31
CA THR A 282 -4.71 -17.00 -3.21
C THR A 282 -6.02 -16.57 -2.56
N ARG A 283 -6.59 -15.45 -3.03
CA ARG A 283 -7.91 -14.97 -2.59
C ARG A 283 -9.00 -16.05 -2.61
N SER A 284 -9.04 -16.89 -3.64
CA SER A 284 -10.04 -17.98 -3.76
C SER A 284 -9.87 -19.07 -2.71
N GLU A 285 -8.63 -19.35 -2.29
CA GLU A 285 -8.34 -20.36 -1.26
C GLU A 285 -8.78 -19.86 0.12
N ILE A 286 -8.62 -18.57 0.43
CA ILE A 286 -9.07 -17.98 1.71
C ILE A 286 -10.54 -18.35 1.98
N LEU A 287 -11.40 -18.26 0.96
CA LEU A 287 -12.84 -18.54 1.10
C LEU A 287 -13.15 -19.94 1.66
N ASN A 288 -12.31 -20.92 1.35
CA ASN A 288 -12.53 -22.33 1.71
C ASN A 288 -11.62 -22.79 2.86
N GLU A 289 -10.42 -22.22 2.96
CA GLU A 289 -9.36 -22.69 3.86
C GLU A 289 -9.26 -21.84 5.13
N ASP A 290 -9.64 -20.57 5.08
CA ASP A 290 -9.82 -19.72 6.28
C ASP A 290 -11.13 -18.90 6.17
N PRO A 291 -12.29 -19.53 6.45
CA PRO A 291 -13.59 -18.87 6.32
C PRO A 291 -13.77 -17.63 7.21
N LEU A 292 -13.06 -17.55 8.35
CA LEU A 292 -13.11 -16.35 9.19
C LEU A 292 -12.23 -15.24 8.61
N GLY A 293 -11.04 -15.56 8.09
CA GLY A 293 -10.24 -14.63 7.30
C GLY A 293 -11.01 -14.10 6.09
N ALA A 294 -11.74 -14.97 5.37
CA ALA A 294 -12.61 -14.57 4.27
C ALA A 294 -13.69 -13.58 4.72
N LYS A 295 -14.32 -13.83 5.87
CA LYS A 295 -15.34 -12.96 6.45
C LYS A 295 -14.79 -11.59 6.83
N LEU A 296 -13.53 -11.49 7.26
CA LEU A 296 -12.88 -10.19 7.52
C LEU A 296 -12.71 -9.35 6.23
N MET A 297 -12.62 -9.99 5.07
CA MET A 297 -12.47 -9.32 3.78
C MET A 297 -13.81 -9.04 3.09
N ASP A 298 -14.86 -9.80 3.42
CA ASP A 298 -16.17 -9.72 2.76
C ASP A 298 -17.04 -8.58 3.30
N ASN A 299 -17.11 -7.47 2.57
CA ASN A 299 -17.94 -6.29 2.88
C ASN A 299 -17.78 -5.74 4.32
N LYS A 300 -16.60 -5.95 4.92
CA LYS A 300 -16.27 -5.43 6.26
C LYS A 300 -15.55 -4.10 6.19
N PHE A 301 -14.34 -4.06 5.64
CA PHE A 301 -13.47 -2.88 5.67
C PHE A 301 -12.68 -2.67 4.38
N PHE A 302 -12.09 -3.74 3.84
CA PHE A 302 -11.23 -3.71 2.66
C PHE A 302 -12.05 -3.75 1.37
N HIS A 303 -11.60 -3.03 0.33
CA HIS A 303 -12.22 -3.10 -0.98
C HIS A 303 -11.79 -4.40 -1.70
N PRO A 304 -12.64 -5.00 -2.53
CA PRO A 304 -12.24 -6.15 -3.35
C PRO A 304 -11.32 -5.78 -4.53
N TYR A 305 -11.07 -4.50 -4.75
CA TYR A 305 -10.17 -3.95 -5.77
C TYR A 305 -9.33 -2.82 -5.17
N LEU A 306 -8.21 -2.52 -5.80
CA LEU A 306 -7.31 -1.45 -5.42
C LEU A 306 -7.88 -0.12 -5.93
N THR A 307 -7.98 0.86 -5.04
CA THR A 307 -8.68 2.13 -5.31
C THR A 307 -7.75 3.27 -5.73
N TYR A 308 -6.44 3.00 -5.80
CA TYR A 308 -5.43 3.97 -6.19
C TYR A 308 -5.11 3.87 -7.68
N ASP A 309 -4.63 4.97 -8.24
CA ASP A 309 -4.03 5.02 -9.58
C ASP A 309 -2.59 4.46 -9.53
N ALA A 310 -2.38 3.28 -10.12
CA ALA A 310 -1.07 2.66 -10.18
C ALA A 310 -0.22 3.28 -11.29
N ARG A 311 0.96 3.78 -10.91
CA ARG A 311 1.92 4.34 -11.86
C ARG A 311 2.80 3.23 -12.42
N ILE A 312 2.54 2.84 -13.67
CA ILE A 312 3.35 1.83 -14.35
C ILE A 312 4.73 2.42 -14.62
N ASP A 313 5.76 1.76 -14.09
CA ASP A 313 7.13 2.24 -14.11
C ASP A 313 7.62 2.56 -15.53
N ALA A 314 8.36 3.66 -15.65
CA ALA A 314 8.81 4.21 -16.94
C ALA A 314 9.73 3.26 -17.71
N SER A 315 10.30 2.25 -17.04
CA SER A 315 11.12 1.22 -17.68
C SER A 315 10.32 0.09 -18.33
N PHE A 316 9.02 -0.04 -18.03
CA PHE A 316 8.19 -1.10 -18.60
C PHE A 316 7.98 -0.89 -20.10
N GLU A 317 8.02 -1.98 -20.86
CA GLU A 317 7.76 -1.99 -22.30
C GLU A 317 7.01 -3.30 -22.64
N GLY A 318 5.93 -3.18 -23.42
CA GLY A 318 5.05 -4.30 -23.76
C GLY A 318 3.63 -4.15 -23.20
N ASP A 319 2.94 -5.28 -23.03
CA ASP A 319 1.53 -5.30 -22.65
C ASP A 319 1.39 -5.57 -21.14
N PHE A 320 1.03 -4.53 -20.38
CA PHE A 320 0.73 -4.65 -18.95
C PHE A 320 -0.70 -5.18 -18.78
N SER A 321 -0.83 -6.37 -18.20
CA SER A 321 -2.13 -7.04 -18.07
C SER A 321 -2.77 -6.74 -16.72
N LEU A 322 -3.89 -6.05 -16.74
CA LEU A 322 -4.83 -6.00 -15.61
C LEU A 322 -5.66 -7.29 -15.55
N LYS A 323 -5.69 -8.10 -16.61
CA LYS A 323 -6.37 -9.39 -16.59
C LYS A 323 -5.48 -10.47 -15.97
N PHE A 324 -6.07 -11.32 -15.12
CA PHE A 324 -5.35 -12.48 -14.59
C PHE A 324 -4.87 -13.42 -15.70
N ASN A 325 -3.60 -13.78 -15.65
CA ASN A 325 -2.97 -14.76 -16.53
C ASN A 325 -1.92 -15.53 -15.71
N SER A 326 -2.17 -16.81 -15.46
CA SER A 326 -1.27 -17.64 -14.64
C SER A 326 0.16 -17.77 -15.17
N SER A 327 0.40 -17.46 -16.44
CA SER A 327 1.75 -17.43 -17.03
C SER A 327 2.51 -16.13 -16.73
N LEU A 328 1.82 -15.11 -16.23
CA LEU A 328 2.36 -13.80 -15.85
C LEU A 328 2.18 -13.61 -14.35
N GLY A 329 3.21 -13.92 -13.56
CA GLY A 329 3.14 -13.93 -12.10
C GLY A 329 2.55 -12.66 -11.50
N TYR A 330 2.94 -11.48 -12.00
CA TYR A 330 2.47 -10.19 -11.49
C TYR A 330 0.95 -10.00 -11.60
N THR A 331 0.28 -10.73 -12.49
CA THR A 331 -1.18 -10.62 -12.67
C THR A 331 -1.96 -11.23 -11.51
N HIS A 332 -1.33 -12.02 -10.65
CA HIS A 332 -1.96 -12.42 -9.37
C HIS A 332 -2.35 -11.20 -8.54
N HIS A 333 -1.56 -10.13 -8.59
CA HIS A 333 -1.82 -8.86 -7.92
C HIS A 333 -2.47 -7.81 -8.85
N ALA A 334 -1.93 -7.62 -10.06
CA ALA A 334 -2.41 -6.60 -10.99
C ALA A 334 -3.89 -6.77 -11.38
N GLN A 335 -4.45 -7.98 -11.22
CA GLN A 335 -5.86 -8.22 -11.47
C GLN A 335 -6.83 -7.40 -10.62
N TYR A 336 -6.36 -6.86 -9.51
CA TYR A 336 -7.16 -6.03 -8.61
C TYR A 336 -6.99 -4.54 -8.88
N LEU A 337 -6.08 -4.14 -9.76
CA LEU A 337 -5.94 -2.75 -10.20
C LEU A 337 -7.10 -2.40 -11.15
N LYS A 338 -7.61 -1.18 -11.02
CA LYS A 338 -8.59 -0.61 -11.97
C LYS A 338 -8.11 0.68 -12.63
N ASP A 339 -7.28 1.46 -11.93
CA ASP A 339 -6.79 2.74 -12.42
C ASP A 339 -5.27 2.63 -12.64
N VAL A 340 -4.80 3.01 -13.83
CA VAL A 340 -3.37 3.01 -14.17
C VAL A 340 -2.95 4.24 -14.96
N THR A 341 -1.76 4.74 -14.65
CA THR A 341 -1.06 5.79 -15.41
C THR A 341 0.27 5.24 -15.91
N LEU A 342 0.44 5.23 -17.23
CA LEU A 342 1.69 4.87 -17.87
C LEU A 342 2.68 6.02 -17.72
N THR A 343 3.93 5.72 -17.35
CA THR A 343 4.98 6.74 -17.21
C THR A 343 6.09 6.55 -18.25
N GLY A 344 6.95 7.55 -18.42
CA GLY A 344 8.08 7.48 -19.37
C GLY A 344 7.67 7.63 -20.83
N ASP A 345 8.48 7.04 -21.71
CA ASP A 345 8.40 7.14 -23.17
C ASP A 345 8.45 5.78 -23.88
N LYS A 346 8.32 4.70 -23.12
CA LYS A 346 8.30 3.33 -23.64
C LYS A 346 6.94 2.95 -24.19
N ASN A 347 6.95 2.08 -25.19
CA ASN A 347 5.74 1.49 -25.79
C ASN A 347 5.09 0.54 -24.78
N THR A 348 4.32 1.12 -23.86
CA THR A 348 3.52 0.40 -22.88
C THR A 348 2.07 0.37 -23.33
N ASN A 349 1.48 -0.81 -23.32
CA ASN A 349 0.07 -1.04 -23.59
C ASN A 349 -0.60 -1.59 -22.34
N VAL A 350 -1.93 -1.58 -22.32
CA VAL A 350 -2.72 -2.12 -21.20
C VAL A 350 -3.71 -3.14 -21.74
N ILE A 351 -3.82 -4.31 -21.10
CA ILE A 351 -4.91 -5.26 -21.30
C ILE A 351 -5.89 -5.10 -20.15
N VAL A 352 -7.14 -4.75 -20.45
CA VAL A 352 -8.15 -4.46 -19.42
C VAL A 352 -8.65 -5.73 -18.71
N ASN A 353 -9.12 -5.57 -17.49
CA ASN A 353 -9.91 -6.58 -16.77
C ASN A 353 -11.40 -6.26 -16.83
N GLY A 354 -12.20 -6.91 -16.00
CA GLY A 354 -13.65 -6.70 -15.95
C GLY A 354 -14.12 -5.57 -15.04
N PHE A 355 -13.23 -4.73 -14.50
CA PHE A 355 -13.63 -3.53 -13.77
C PHE A 355 -13.86 -2.36 -14.72
N ASP A 356 -14.49 -1.31 -14.19
CA ASP A 356 -14.48 -0.01 -14.83
C ASP A 356 -13.12 0.65 -14.61
N ASN A 357 -12.30 0.70 -15.66
CA ASN A 357 -10.92 1.16 -15.57
C ASN A 357 -10.76 2.64 -15.95
N SER A 358 -9.81 3.33 -15.31
CA SER A 358 -9.30 4.62 -15.75
C SER A 358 -7.84 4.49 -16.17
N ILE A 359 -7.54 4.72 -17.46
CA ILE A 359 -6.22 4.48 -18.04
C ILE A 359 -5.68 5.78 -18.63
N THR A 360 -4.51 6.20 -18.17
CA THR A 360 -3.78 7.35 -18.71
C THR A 360 -2.51 6.87 -19.41
N GLY A 361 -2.31 7.23 -20.68
CA GLY A 361 -1.10 6.88 -21.42
C GLY A 361 0.11 7.77 -21.13
N ASN A 362 1.23 7.43 -21.74
CA ASN A 362 2.50 8.12 -21.63
C ASN A 362 2.84 8.88 -22.93
N THR A 363 4.10 9.20 -23.17
CA THR A 363 4.50 9.97 -24.38
C THR A 363 4.71 9.10 -25.63
N ALA A 364 4.62 7.77 -25.50
CA ALA A 364 4.68 6.84 -26.61
C ALA A 364 3.32 6.69 -27.30
N THR A 365 3.24 5.82 -28.30
CA THR A 365 1.95 5.36 -28.83
C THR A 365 1.47 4.17 -28.01
N ASN A 366 0.40 4.37 -27.24
CA ASN A 366 -0.17 3.38 -26.36
C ASN A 366 -1.41 2.72 -26.97
N ILE A 367 -1.58 1.43 -26.69
CA ILE A 367 -2.77 0.66 -27.06
C ILE A 367 -3.44 0.17 -25.78
N VAL A 368 -4.77 0.30 -25.69
CA VAL A 368 -5.58 -0.41 -24.70
C VAL A 368 -6.28 -1.57 -25.40
N PHE A 369 -6.03 -2.79 -24.94
CA PHE A 369 -6.56 -4.02 -25.50
C PHE A 369 -7.80 -4.50 -24.75
N PHE A 370 -8.82 -4.83 -25.51
CA PHE A 370 -10.11 -5.36 -25.10
C PHE A 370 -10.27 -6.81 -25.57
N SER A 371 -11.07 -7.58 -24.84
CA SER A 371 -11.23 -9.03 -25.03
C SER A 371 -12.05 -9.41 -26.27
N GLY A 372 -12.90 -8.52 -26.78
CA GLY A 372 -13.93 -8.78 -27.79
C GLY A 372 -13.73 -8.10 -29.13
N ASN A 373 -14.68 -8.33 -30.04
CA ASN A 373 -14.71 -7.68 -31.34
C ASN A 373 -15.16 -6.24 -31.21
N SER A 374 -14.67 -5.35 -32.08
CA SER A 374 -15.01 -3.91 -32.06
C SER A 374 -16.51 -3.61 -32.11
N SER A 375 -17.31 -4.46 -32.76
CA SER A 375 -18.77 -4.33 -32.84
C SER A 375 -19.50 -4.58 -31.51
N GLU A 376 -18.80 -5.08 -30.49
CA GLU A 376 -19.34 -5.37 -29.16
C GLU A 376 -19.08 -4.22 -28.17
N TYR A 377 -18.54 -3.08 -28.64
CA TYR A 377 -18.24 -1.92 -27.79
C TYR A 377 -18.85 -0.64 -28.35
N THR A 378 -19.13 0.32 -27.46
CA THR A 378 -19.35 1.72 -27.81
C THR A 378 -18.09 2.53 -27.54
N ILE A 379 -17.81 3.54 -28.37
CA ILE A 379 -16.66 4.45 -28.22
C ILE A 379 -17.18 5.89 -28.25
N ASP A 380 -17.12 6.57 -27.11
CA ASP A 380 -17.72 7.88 -26.91
C ASP A 380 -16.66 8.89 -26.44
N LYS A 381 -16.28 9.84 -27.31
CA LYS A 381 -15.35 10.92 -26.95
C LYS A 381 -16.02 11.90 -25.98
N GLN A 382 -15.31 12.25 -24.92
CA GLN A 382 -15.79 13.11 -23.85
C GLN A 382 -15.28 14.54 -24.01
N ALA A 383 -15.97 15.50 -23.39
CA ALA A 383 -15.61 16.92 -23.46
C ALA A 383 -14.29 17.27 -22.75
N ASP A 384 -13.86 16.42 -21.81
CA ASP A 384 -12.58 16.55 -21.08
C ASP A 384 -11.37 16.00 -21.86
N GLY A 385 -11.58 15.51 -23.09
CA GLY A 385 -10.54 14.93 -23.92
C GLY A 385 -10.29 13.43 -23.69
N SER A 386 -10.95 12.82 -22.71
CA SER A 386 -10.94 11.36 -22.55
C SER A 386 -11.90 10.68 -23.53
N THR A 387 -11.77 9.37 -23.71
CA THR A 387 -12.70 8.53 -24.46
C THR A 387 -13.26 7.44 -23.55
N LEU A 388 -14.58 7.25 -23.59
CA LEU A 388 -15.26 6.16 -22.89
C LEU A 388 -15.44 5.00 -23.85
N ILE A 389 -14.93 3.82 -23.50
CA ILE A 389 -15.08 2.58 -24.25
C ILE A 389 -15.89 1.62 -23.39
N SER A 390 -17.14 1.37 -23.77
CA SER A 390 -18.08 0.56 -22.97
C SER A 390 -18.31 -0.78 -23.63
N ASP A 391 -18.04 -1.85 -22.90
CA ASP A 391 -18.38 -3.21 -23.34
C ASP A 391 -19.89 -3.43 -23.27
N MET A 392 -20.48 -3.93 -24.35
CA MET A 392 -21.91 -4.28 -24.40
C MET A 392 -22.17 -5.73 -23.94
N VAL A 393 -21.11 -6.50 -23.64
CA VAL A 393 -21.20 -7.87 -23.12
C VAL A 393 -21.02 -7.85 -21.60
N ASP A 394 -22.01 -8.39 -20.89
CA ASP A 394 -22.01 -8.46 -19.42
C ASP A 394 -20.78 -9.19 -18.87
N ASN A 395 -20.20 -8.65 -17.80
CA ASN A 395 -19.12 -9.25 -17.00
C ASN A 395 -17.84 -9.60 -17.80
N ARG A 396 -17.50 -8.80 -18.82
CA ARG A 396 -16.27 -9.00 -19.60
C ARG A 396 -15.21 -7.90 -19.36
N ASP A 397 -15.33 -6.74 -20.01
CA ASP A 397 -14.32 -5.68 -19.90
C ASP A 397 -14.83 -4.39 -19.21
N GLY A 398 -16.12 -4.31 -18.84
CA GLY A 398 -16.68 -3.15 -18.14
C GLY A 398 -16.67 -1.85 -18.97
N ILE A 399 -16.65 -0.71 -18.27
CA ILE A 399 -16.62 0.63 -18.86
C ILE A 399 -15.26 1.28 -18.61
N ASN A 400 -14.53 1.57 -19.69
CA ASN A 400 -13.14 2.01 -19.61
C ASN A 400 -13.00 3.46 -20.07
N ARG A 401 -12.50 4.32 -19.19
CA ARG A 401 -12.15 5.70 -19.52
C ARG A 401 -10.67 5.77 -19.85
N VAL A 402 -10.34 6.17 -21.07
CA VAL A 402 -8.96 6.26 -21.56
C VAL A 402 -8.58 7.71 -21.87
N THR A 403 -7.38 8.12 -21.49
CA THR A 403 -6.87 9.49 -21.66
C THR A 403 -5.42 9.42 -22.15
N VAL A 404 -5.06 10.23 -23.16
CA VAL A 404 -3.73 10.15 -23.82
C VAL A 404 -3.44 8.72 -24.32
N ILE A 405 -4.41 8.11 -25.00
CA ILE A 405 -4.28 6.79 -25.62
C ILE A 405 -4.62 6.93 -27.10
N GLU A 406 -3.75 6.44 -27.97
CA GLU A 406 -3.91 6.59 -29.42
C GLU A 406 -4.82 5.52 -30.02
N LEU A 407 -4.80 4.30 -29.49
CA LEU A 407 -5.45 3.14 -30.10
C LEU A 407 -6.23 2.30 -29.09
N ALA A 408 -7.45 1.90 -29.49
CA ALA A 408 -8.16 0.77 -28.90
C ALA A 408 -7.91 -0.48 -29.75
N GLY A 409 -7.42 -1.56 -29.13
CA GLY A 409 -7.21 -2.85 -29.75
C GLY A 409 -8.32 -3.83 -29.39
N PHE A 410 -9.04 -4.32 -30.39
CA PHE A 410 -10.08 -5.34 -30.28
C PHE A 410 -9.57 -6.66 -30.88
N SER A 411 -10.29 -7.77 -30.66
CA SER A 411 -9.88 -9.09 -31.20
C SER A 411 -9.89 -9.15 -32.74
N ASP A 412 -10.65 -8.29 -33.39
CA ASP A 412 -10.81 -8.23 -34.86
C ASP A 412 -10.09 -7.04 -35.51
N SER A 413 -9.72 -6.01 -34.76
CA SER A 413 -9.31 -4.72 -35.33
C SER A 413 -8.58 -3.82 -34.34
N LYS A 414 -8.01 -2.72 -34.85
CA LYS A 414 -7.51 -1.60 -34.04
C LYS A 414 -8.17 -0.32 -34.52
N VAL A 415 -8.64 0.50 -33.59
CA VAL A 415 -9.37 1.74 -33.85
C VAL A 415 -8.59 2.91 -33.23
N ALA A 416 -8.41 4.00 -33.99
CA ALA A 416 -7.81 5.23 -33.49
C ALA A 416 -8.81 6.07 -32.68
N LEU A 417 -8.37 6.64 -31.57
CA LEU A 417 -9.20 7.34 -30.60
C LEU A 417 -9.25 8.86 -30.75
#